data_AF-A0A8H7AAM6-F1
#
_entry.id   AF-A0A8H7AAM6-F1
#
_cell.length_a   1.000
_cell.length_b   1.000
_cell.length_c   1.000
_cell.angle_alpha   90.00
_cell.angle_beta   90.00
_cell.angle_gamma   90.00
#
_symmetry.space_group_name_H-M   'P 1'
#
loop_
_entity.id
_entity.type
_entity.pdbx_description
1 polymer ?
#
loop_
_entity_poly.entity_id
_entity_poly.type
_entity_poly.pdbx_seq_one_letter_code
_entity_poly.pdbx_strand_id
1 'polypeptide(L)'
;MPLIEESHDSLPYIDIDVSEKERTRISRLIAAELPPDAPNTLHPSIPPEPNFNPSELIQQELQRNAVGQSMTDGINLSRYEEPEGPSDDNSTEAWKRSLQKAYTSSIYLSGRISNLSLLEELGKNAWLIGNSQLENILRQLEKELEGLKAATENVNKSRKAAQEGSRGEMTSLEETWRRGIGRILEAEVAVEELRKQILDERRQKAG
;
A
#
# COMPACT_ATOMS: atom_id res chain seq x y z
N MET A 1 0.14 -28.56 -22.72
CA MET A 1 0.52 -27.26 -22.14
C MET A 1 1.70 -26.77 -22.95
N PRO A 2 1.70 -25.54 -23.49
CA PRO A 2 2.90 -25.02 -24.13
C PRO A 2 4.01 -25.01 -23.08
N LEU A 3 5.19 -25.50 -23.45
CA LEU A 3 6.39 -25.35 -22.65
C LEU A 3 6.65 -23.84 -22.57
N ILE A 4 6.47 -23.26 -21.38
CA ILE A 4 6.96 -21.92 -21.11
C ILE A 4 8.48 -22.07 -20.98
N GLU A 5 9.21 -21.80 -22.06
CA GLU A 5 10.68 -21.66 -22.04
C GLU A 5 11.12 -20.30 -21.48
N GLU A 6 10.16 -19.46 -21.06
CA GLU A 6 10.47 -18.18 -20.44
C GLU A 6 10.88 -18.40 -18.98
N SER A 7 12.19 -18.30 -18.73
CA SER A 7 12.73 -18.15 -17.39
C SER A 7 12.42 -16.74 -16.89
N HIS A 8 11.48 -16.63 -15.97
CA HIS A 8 11.18 -15.37 -15.25
C HIS A 8 12.08 -15.18 -14.03
N ASP A 9 13.32 -15.66 -14.09
CA ASP A 9 14.22 -15.59 -12.95
C ASP A 9 14.76 -14.17 -12.79
N SER A 10 14.43 -13.56 -11.65
CA SER A 10 15.00 -12.31 -11.19
C SER A 10 15.61 -12.60 -9.84
N LEU A 11 16.89 -12.24 -9.67
CA LEU A 11 17.67 -12.62 -8.51
C LEU A 11 18.12 -11.37 -7.72
N PRO A 12 17.20 -10.65 -7.03
CA PRO A 12 17.50 -9.36 -6.41
C PRO A 12 18.67 -9.34 -5.41
N TYR A 13 19.04 -10.47 -4.81
CA TYR A 13 20.14 -10.53 -3.85
C TYR A 13 21.52 -10.67 -4.49
N ILE A 14 21.59 -11.03 -5.78
CA ILE A 14 22.86 -11.20 -6.50
C ILE A 14 22.97 -10.29 -7.74
N ASP A 15 21.83 -9.93 -8.35
CA ASP A 15 21.76 -9.02 -9.48
C ASP A 15 22.21 -7.61 -9.08
N ILE A 16 22.75 -6.88 -10.06
CA ILE A 16 23.16 -5.49 -9.86
C ILE A 16 21.91 -4.62 -9.79
N ASP A 17 21.91 -3.65 -8.87
CA ASP A 17 20.82 -2.69 -8.75
C ASP A 17 20.61 -1.92 -10.06
N VAL A 18 19.37 -1.96 -10.57
CA VAL A 18 18.97 -1.25 -11.79
C VAL A 18 19.05 0.25 -11.57
N SER A 19 19.91 0.91 -12.34
CA SER A 19 20.08 2.37 -12.30
C SER A 19 18.82 3.10 -12.80
N GLU A 20 18.66 4.36 -12.41
CA GLU A 20 17.48 5.16 -12.81
C GLU A 20 17.37 5.33 -14.33
N LYS A 21 18.51 5.42 -15.03
CA LYS A 21 18.56 5.46 -16.50
C LYS A 21 18.06 4.15 -17.12
N GLU A 22 18.49 3.01 -16.58
CA GLU A 22 18.02 1.70 -17.02
C GLU A 22 16.54 1.51 -16.72
N ARG A 23 16.04 1.93 -15.55
CA ARG A 23 14.61 1.91 -15.22
C ARG A 23 13.81 2.69 -16.25
N THR A 24 14.25 3.90 -16.61
CA THR A 24 13.57 4.72 -17.63
C THR A 24 13.57 4.03 -18.99
N ARG A 25 14.69 3.41 -19.38
CA ARG A 25 14.79 2.63 -20.63
C ARG A 25 13.86 1.41 -20.61
N ILE A 26 13.84 0.66 -19.51
CA ILE A 26 12.99 -0.52 -19.32
C ILE A 26 11.51 -0.11 -19.40
N SER A 27 11.10 0.93 -18.67
CA SER A 27 9.73 1.45 -18.74
C SER A 27 9.32 1.87 -20.15
N ARG A 28 10.23 2.47 -20.92
CA ARG A 28 9.98 2.80 -22.33
C ARG A 28 9.82 1.56 -23.21
N LEU A 29 10.63 0.52 -23.00
CA LEU A 29 10.52 -0.75 -23.73
C LEU A 29 9.20 -1.45 -23.39
N ILE A 30 8.84 -1.53 -22.10
CA ILE A 30 7.55 -2.05 -21.64
C ILE A 30 6.42 -1.31 -22.35
N ALA A 31 6.42 0.03 -22.33
CA ALA A 31 5.40 0.84 -22.97
C ALA A 31 5.31 0.64 -24.50
N ALA A 32 6.41 0.26 -25.17
CA ALA A 32 6.41 -0.03 -26.60
C ALA A 32 5.80 -1.41 -26.94
N GLU A 33 5.93 -2.38 -26.03
CA GLU A 33 5.35 -3.73 -26.16
C GLU A 33 3.86 -3.77 -25.75
N LEU A 34 3.40 -2.81 -24.95
CA LEU A 34 1.98 -2.69 -24.63
C LEU A 34 1.19 -2.30 -25.90
N PRO A 35 0.14 -3.05 -26.27
CA PRO A 35 -0.71 -2.67 -27.39
C PRO A 35 -1.39 -1.33 -27.10
N PRO A 36 -1.67 -0.50 -28.13
CA PRO A 36 -2.38 0.77 -27.93
C PRO A 36 -3.78 0.57 -27.31
N ASP A 37 -4.38 -0.60 -27.54
CA ASP A 37 -5.66 -1.02 -26.97
C ASP A 37 -5.50 -1.84 -25.68
N ALA A 38 -4.35 -1.75 -25.00
CA ALA A 38 -4.14 -2.45 -23.75
C ALA A 38 -5.25 -2.08 -22.76
N PRO A 39 -5.98 -3.08 -22.23
CA PRO A 39 -7.09 -2.80 -21.35
C PRO A 39 -6.55 -2.16 -20.07
N ASN A 40 -6.94 -0.91 -19.82
CA ASN A 40 -6.74 -0.24 -18.52
C ASN A 40 -7.67 -0.79 -17.43
N THR A 41 -8.38 -1.89 -17.70
CA THR A 41 -9.27 -2.55 -16.76
C THR A 41 -8.47 -3.40 -15.79
N LEU A 42 -8.81 -3.30 -14.51
CA LEU A 42 -8.24 -4.13 -13.46
C LEU A 42 -8.39 -5.62 -13.79
N HIS A 43 -7.39 -6.42 -13.41
CA HIS A 43 -7.40 -7.86 -13.60
C HIS A 43 -8.64 -8.48 -12.91
N PRO A 44 -9.30 -9.51 -13.47
CA PRO A 44 -10.53 -10.09 -12.91
C PRO A 44 -10.41 -10.65 -11.47
N SER A 45 -9.18 -10.99 -11.03
CA SER A 45 -8.91 -11.41 -9.65
C SER A 45 -8.87 -10.26 -8.65
N ILE A 46 -8.79 -9.01 -9.13
CA ILE A 46 -8.94 -7.84 -8.28
C ILE A 46 -10.45 -7.67 -8.07
N PRO A 47 -10.92 -7.68 -6.82
CA PRO A 47 -12.33 -7.46 -6.55
C PRO A 47 -12.77 -6.11 -7.14
N PRO A 48 -13.97 -6.01 -7.72
CA PRO A 48 -14.47 -4.75 -8.25
C PRO A 48 -14.50 -3.71 -7.15
N GLU A 49 -14.32 -2.44 -7.53
CA GLU A 49 -14.44 -1.34 -6.59
C GLU A 49 -15.81 -1.41 -5.91
N PRO A 50 -15.89 -1.29 -4.57
CA PRO A 50 -17.16 -1.35 -3.88
C PRO A 50 -18.06 -0.23 -4.41
N ASN A 51 -19.31 -0.56 -4.70
CA ASN A 51 -20.31 0.44 -5.10
C ASN A 51 -20.47 1.47 -3.97
N PHE A 52 -19.80 2.62 -4.11
CA PHE A 52 -19.94 3.72 -3.18
C PHE A 52 -21.25 4.46 -3.51
N ASN A 53 -22.30 4.08 -2.79
CA ASN A 53 -23.60 4.75 -2.83
C ASN A 53 -23.76 5.60 -1.56
N PRO A 54 -23.18 6.82 -1.52
CA PRO A 54 -23.33 7.70 -0.37
C PRO A 54 -24.80 8.08 -0.19
N SER A 55 -25.23 8.14 1.07
CA SER A 55 -26.53 8.73 1.40
C SER A 55 -26.59 10.20 0.97
N GLU A 56 -27.80 10.75 0.82
CA GLU A 56 -28.00 12.15 0.43
C GLU A 56 -27.21 13.12 1.31
N LEU A 57 -27.15 12.86 2.63
CA LEU A 57 -26.38 13.67 3.58
C LEU A 57 -24.87 13.65 3.28
N ILE A 58 -24.32 12.47 2.96
CA ILE A 58 -22.90 12.34 2.62
C ILE A 58 -22.60 13.03 1.28
N GLN A 59 -23.51 12.91 0.30
CA GLN A 59 -23.36 13.59 -0.98
C GLN A 59 -23.34 15.12 -0.82
N GLN A 60 -24.23 15.67 0.01
CA GLN A 60 -24.27 17.10 0.31
C GLN A 60 -22.96 17.58 0.95
N GLU A 61 -22.40 16.82 1.90
CA GLU A 61 -21.12 17.15 2.54
C GLU A 61 -19.94 17.06 1.57
N LEU A 62 -19.94 16.06 0.69
CA LEU A 62 -18.93 15.94 -0.37
C LEU A 62 -19.00 17.14 -1.33
N GLN A 63 -20.19 17.57 -1.74
CA GLN A 63 -20.38 18.75 -2.58
C GLN A 63 -19.95 20.04 -1.88
N ARG A 64 -20.30 20.22 -0.59
CA ARG A 64 -19.85 21.36 0.23
C ARG A 64 -18.33 21.44 0.27
N ASN A 65 -17.67 20.32 0.56
CA ASN A 65 -16.21 20.24 0.60
C ASN A 65 -15.58 20.49 -0.77
N ALA A 66 -16.18 20.01 -1.87
CA ALA A 66 -15.69 20.22 -3.23
C ALA A 66 -15.69 21.70 -3.63
N VAL A 67 -16.63 22.49 -3.11
CA VAL A 67 -16.70 23.95 -3.32
C VAL A 67 -15.84 24.73 -2.30
N GLY A 68 -15.18 24.04 -1.38
CA GLY A 68 -14.31 24.64 -0.36
C GLY A 68 -15.05 25.44 0.71
N GLN A 69 -16.37 25.25 0.84
CA GLN A 69 -17.18 25.96 1.82
C GLN A 69 -16.91 25.39 3.23
N SER A 70 -16.62 26.23 4.21
CA SER A 70 -16.43 25.81 5.60
C SER A 70 -17.74 25.27 6.21
N MET A 71 -17.61 24.37 7.18
CA MET A 71 -18.77 23.85 7.90
C MET A 71 -19.32 24.99 8.75
N THR A 72 -20.55 25.42 8.44
CA THR A 72 -21.16 26.64 8.98
C THR A 72 -21.97 26.37 10.24
N ASP A 73 -22.65 25.21 10.29
CA ASP A 73 -23.49 24.81 11.42
C ASP A 73 -22.98 23.52 12.05
N GLY A 74 -22.65 23.58 13.33
CA GLY A 74 -22.36 22.42 14.17
C GLY A 74 -23.59 21.95 14.94
N ILE A 75 -23.38 21.09 15.94
CA ILE A 75 -24.44 20.71 16.87
C ILE A 75 -24.92 21.97 17.60
N ASN A 76 -26.21 22.30 17.46
CA ASN A 76 -26.81 23.42 18.17
C ASN A 76 -26.90 23.09 19.68
N LEU A 77 -26.11 23.78 20.50
CA LEU A 77 -26.06 23.59 21.95
C LEU A 77 -27.09 24.41 22.71
N SER A 78 -27.72 25.41 22.07
CA SER A 78 -28.72 26.28 22.70
C SER A 78 -29.95 25.53 23.23
N ARG A 79 -30.16 24.29 22.77
CA ARG A 79 -31.17 23.38 23.34
C ARG A 79 -30.86 22.97 24.78
N TYR A 80 -29.59 22.91 25.16
CA TYR A 80 -29.10 22.45 26.46
C TYR A 80 -28.73 23.60 27.40
N GLU A 81 -28.81 24.84 26.92
CA GLU A 81 -28.67 26.03 27.74
C GLU A 81 -29.89 26.21 28.66
N GLU A 82 -29.72 26.98 29.74
CA GLU A 82 -30.79 27.23 30.69
C GLU A 82 -31.97 27.96 30.00
N PRO A 83 -33.21 27.46 30.13
CA PRO A 83 -34.33 28.08 29.45
C PRO A 83 -34.62 29.46 30.04
N GLU A 84 -34.42 30.50 29.24
CA GLU A 84 -34.82 31.86 29.59
C GLU A 84 -36.35 32.03 29.50
N GLY A 85 -36.87 33.02 30.25
CA GLY A 85 -38.25 33.46 30.12
C GLY A 85 -38.53 33.96 28.69
N PRO A 86 -39.80 33.89 28.22
CA PRO A 86 -40.14 34.45 26.92
C PRO A 86 -39.86 35.95 26.89
N SER A 87 -39.34 36.47 25.77
CA SER A 87 -39.06 37.91 25.63
C SER A 87 -40.31 38.79 25.55
N ASP A 88 -41.47 38.18 25.29
CA ASP A 88 -42.78 38.84 25.26
C ASP A 88 -43.69 38.24 26.34
N ASP A 89 -43.75 38.92 27.48
CA ASP A 89 -44.49 38.48 28.66
C ASP A 89 -46.01 38.42 28.44
N ASN A 90 -46.53 39.08 27.40
CA ASN A 90 -47.98 39.13 27.13
C ASN A 90 -48.47 37.96 26.26
N SER A 91 -47.57 37.15 25.70
CA SER A 91 -47.91 36.04 24.84
C SER A 91 -48.05 34.73 25.60
N THR A 92 -49.28 34.26 25.82
CA THR A 92 -49.57 32.97 26.47
C THR A 92 -48.91 31.79 25.75
N GLU A 93 -48.80 31.85 24.42
CA GLU A 93 -48.15 30.80 23.64
C GLU A 93 -46.62 30.79 23.81
N ALA A 94 -46.00 31.95 24.02
CA ALA A 94 -44.56 32.04 24.33
C ALA A 94 -44.26 31.42 25.70
N TRP A 95 -45.11 31.68 26.70
CA TRP A 95 -45.03 31.05 28.02
C TRP A 95 -45.22 29.54 27.98
N LYS A 96 -46.20 29.02 27.23
CA LYS A 96 -46.39 27.57 27.06
C LYS A 96 -45.15 26.89 26.48
N ARG A 97 -44.52 27.50 25.48
CA ARG A 97 -43.28 26.98 24.86
C ARG A 97 -42.09 27.00 25.83
N SER A 98 -41.91 28.08 26.58
CA SER A 98 -40.85 28.16 27.60
C SER A 98 -41.07 27.12 28.70
N LEU A 99 -42.31 26.97 29.18
CA LEU A 99 -42.67 25.94 30.16
C LEU A 99 -42.41 24.52 29.63
N GLN A 100 -42.78 24.22 28.38
CA GLN A 100 -42.50 22.93 27.77
C GLN A 100 -40.98 22.66 27.71
N LYS A 101 -40.17 23.66 27.31
CA LYS A 101 -38.71 23.56 27.32
C LYS A 101 -38.17 23.29 28.74
N ALA A 102 -38.65 24.01 29.75
CA ALA A 102 -38.25 23.83 31.14
C ALA A 102 -38.62 22.43 31.68
N TYR A 103 -39.78 21.90 31.34
CA TYR A 103 -40.13 20.51 31.68
C TYR A 103 -39.20 19.51 31.00
N THR A 104 -38.91 19.70 29.70
CA THR A 104 -37.99 18.80 29.00
C THR A 104 -36.59 18.84 29.61
N SER A 105 -36.04 20.01 29.92
CA SER A 105 -34.72 20.14 30.54
C SER A 105 -34.69 19.51 31.94
N SER A 106 -35.73 19.70 32.74
CA SER A 106 -35.86 19.08 34.06
C SER A 106 -35.80 17.54 33.99
N ILE A 107 -36.50 16.94 33.04
CA ILE A 107 -36.50 15.48 32.84
C ILE A 107 -35.12 14.98 32.39
N TYR A 108 -34.46 15.69 31.47
CA TYR A 108 -33.08 15.36 31.06
C TYR A 108 -32.10 15.47 32.22
N LEU A 109 -32.21 16.49 33.07
CA LEU A 109 -31.36 16.65 34.25
C LEU A 109 -31.59 15.55 35.28
N SER A 110 -32.84 15.15 35.51
CA SER A 110 -33.16 14.01 36.37
C SER A 110 -32.54 12.71 35.85
N GLY A 111 -32.69 12.43 34.55
CA GLY A 111 -32.03 11.27 33.92
C GLY A 111 -30.51 11.35 33.98
N ARG A 112 -29.92 12.55 33.82
CA ARG A 112 -28.48 12.77 33.95
C ARG A 112 -27.98 12.44 35.35
N ILE A 113 -28.72 12.82 36.40
CA ILE A 113 -28.36 12.48 37.78
C ILE A 113 -28.34 10.96 37.98
N SER A 114 -29.36 10.25 37.49
CA SER A 114 -29.38 8.77 37.54
C SER A 114 -28.24 8.13 36.74
N ASN A 115 -27.90 8.69 35.57
CA ASN A 115 -26.76 8.20 34.79
C ASN A 115 -25.42 8.47 35.47
N LEU A 116 -25.27 9.62 36.13
CA LEU A 116 -24.07 9.96 36.89
C LEU A 116 -23.92 9.07 38.12
N SER A 117 -25.00 8.74 38.83
CA SER A 117 -24.92 7.79 39.95
C SER A 117 -24.51 6.40 39.47
N LEU A 118 -25.05 5.93 38.35
CA LEU A 118 -24.62 4.66 37.73
C LEU A 118 -23.15 4.72 37.28
N LEU A 119 -22.70 5.85 36.74
CA LEU A 119 -21.32 6.06 36.33
C LEU A 119 -20.37 6.09 37.53
N GLU A 120 -20.77 6.68 38.65
CA GLU A 120 -20.00 6.71 39.88
C GLU A 120 -19.85 5.29 40.47
N GLU A 121 -20.93 4.51 40.46
CA GLU A 121 -20.93 3.14 40.99
C GLU A 121 -20.19 2.14 40.08
N LEU A 122 -20.43 2.19 38.76
CA LEU A 122 -20.00 1.14 37.82
C LEU A 122 -18.94 1.60 36.82
N GLY A 123 -18.76 2.91 36.63
CA GLY A 123 -17.94 3.47 35.55
C GLY A 123 -16.48 3.05 35.64
N LYS A 124 -15.88 3.08 36.83
CA LYS A 124 -14.49 2.62 37.03
C LYS A 124 -14.32 1.15 36.63
N ASN A 125 -15.23 0.28 37.05
CA ASN A 125 -15.15 -1.15 36.77
C ASN A 125 -15.36 -1.43 35.28
N ALA A 126 -16.36 -0.78 34.65
CA ALA A 126 -16.60 -0.90 33.22
C ALA A 126 -15.39 -0.45 32.40
N TRP A 127 -14.75 0.66 32.80
CA TRP A 127 -13.55 1.16 32.14
C TRP A 127 -12.36 0.21 32.27
N LEU A 128 -12.12 -0.35 33.45
CA LEU A 128 -11.05 -1.33 33.66
C LEU A 128 -11.27 -2.62 32.84
N ILE A 129 -12.51 -3.09 32.74
CA ILE A 129 -12.85 -4.24 31.89
C ILE A 129 -12.57 -3.89 30.43
N GLY A 130 -13.05 -2.74 29.95
CA GLY A 130 -12.78 -2.27 28.59
C GLY A 130 -11.28 -2.16 28.29
N ASN A 131 -10.51 -1.61 29.23
CA ASN A 131 -9.06 -1.50 29.08
C ASN A 131 -8.39 -2.90 29.00
N SER A 132 -8.77 -3.84 29.87
CA SER A 132 -8.22 -5.20 29.81
C SER A 132 -8.57 -5.93 28.51
N GLN A 133 -9.78 -5.70 27.96
CA GLN A 133 -10.17 -6.24 26.65
C GLN A 133 -9.30 -5.64 25.53
N LEU A 134 -9.09 -4.31 25.55
CA LEU A 134 -8.23 -3.64 24.57
C LEU A 134 -6.77 -4.10 24.66
N GLU A 135 -6.23 -4.29 25.87
CA GLU A 135 -4.89 -4.86 26.07
C GLU A 135 -4.77 -6.27 25.52
N ASN A 136 -5.81 -7.11 25.67
CA ASN A 136 -5.81 -8.46 25.11
C ASN A 136 -5.84 -8.44 23.57
N ILE A 137 -6.66 -7.56 22.98
CA ILE A 137 -6.69 -7.38 21.52
C ILE A 137 -5.33 -6.90 21.01
N LEU A 138 -4.72 -5.92 21.67
CA LEU A 138 -3.40 -5.41 21.32
C LEU A 138 -2.36 -6.52 21.36
N ARG A 139 -2.28 -7.29 22.44
CA ARG A 139 -1.34 -8.42 22.57
C ARG A 139 -1.53 -9.47 21.48
N GLN A 140 -2.78 -9.75 21.10
CA GLN A 140 -3.05 -10.69 20.02
C GLN A 140 -2.53 -10.15 18.67
N LEU A 141 -2.82 -8.89 18.35
CA LEU A 141 -2.36 -8.25 17.12
C LEU A 141 -0.84 -8.16 17.06
N GLU A 142 -0.18 -7.83 18.18
CA GLU A 142 1.28 -7.79 18.28
C GLU A 142 1.90 -9.17 18.04
N LYS A 143 1.31 -10.22 18.60
CA LYS A 143 1.75 -11.61 18.38
C LYS A 143 1.56 -12.04 16.93
N GLU A 144 0.43 -11.73 16.32
CA GLU A 144 0.17 -12.02 14.90
C GLU A 144 1.17 -11.29 13.99
N LEU A 145 1.44 -10.02 14.29
CA LEU A 145 2.41 -9.19 13.57
C LEU A 145 3.83 -9.74 13.71
N GLU A 146 4.25 -10.14 14.91
CA GLU A 146 5.55 -10.77 15.14
C GLU A 146 5.67 -12.09 14.35
N GLY A 147 4.64 -12.93 14.38
CA GLY A 147 4.59 -14.18 13.61
C GLY A 147 4.70 -13.94 12.11
N LEU A 148 3.98 -12.96 11.56
CA LEU A 148 4.04 -12.61 10.14
C LEU A 148 5.40 -12.03 9.73
N LYS A 149 6.00 -11.19 10.59
CA LYS A 149 7.37 -10.68 10.37
C LYS A 149 8.38 -11.81 10.34
N ALA A 150 8.33 -12.73 11.29
CA ALA A 150 9.22 -13.89 11.35
C ALA A 150 9.06 -14.80 10.13
N ALA A 151 7.81 -15.05 9.69
CA ALA A 151 7.54 -15.82 8.48
C ALA A 151 8.12 -15.15 7.22
N THR A 152 7.91 -13.84 7.08
CA THR A 152 8.44 -13.04 5.97
C THR A 152 9.98 -13.04 5.96
N GLU A 153 10.60 -12.87 7.13
CA GLU A 153 12.04 -12.90 7.28
C GLU A 153 12.61 -14.28 6.94
N ASN A 154 11.95 -15.37 7.36
CA ASN A 154 12.37 -16.73 7.04
C ASN A 154 12.33 -17.00 5.52
N VAL A 155 11.26 -16.56 4.85
CA VAL A 155 11.16 -16.65 3.38
C VAL A 155 12.27 -15.85 2.70
N ASN A 156 12.52 -14.62 3.16
CA ASN A 156 13.58 -13.78 2.59
C ASN A 156 14.98 -14.37 2.85
N LYS A 157 15.25 -14.93 4.03
CA LYS A 157 16.49 -15.65 4.35
C LYS A 157 16.70 -16.86 3.46
N SER A 158 15.66 -17.69 3.31
CA SER A 158 15.71 -18.86 2.43
C SER A 158 15.95 -18.46 0.97
N ARG A 159 15.25 -17.43 0.48
CA ARG A 159 15.48 -16.88 -0.87
C ARG A 159 16.91 -16.40 -1.04
N LYS A 160 17.41 -15.60 -0.09
CA LYS A 160 18.78 -15.08 -0.12
C LYS A 160 19.81 -16.21 -0.19
N ALA A 161 19.68 -17.22 0.68
CA ALA A 161 20.61 -18.36 0.70
C ALA A 161 20.62 -19.14 -0.62
N ALA A 162 19.44 -19.34 -1.24
CA ALA A 162 19.34 -20.02 -2.54
C ALA A 162 20.02 -19.21 -3.67
N GLN A 163 19.82 -17.90 -3.70
CA GLN A 163 20.43 -17.02 -4.71
C GLN A 163 21.94 -16.90 -4.52
N GLU A 164 22.39 -16.66 -3.28
CA GLU A 164 23.83 -16.58 -2.97
C GLU A 164 24.55 -17.91 -3.22
N GLY A 165 23.90 -19.05 -2.95
CA GLY A 165 24.45 -20.37 -3.27
C GLY A 165 24.68 -20.58 -4.77
N SER A 166 23.78 -20.06 -5.61
CA SER A 166 23.86 -20.16 -7.07
C SER A 166 24.87 -19.18 -7.68
N ARG A 167 25.27 -18.13 -6.94
CA ARG A 167 26.16 -17.07 -7.42
C ARG A 167 27.53 -17.58 -7.87
N GLY A 168 28.10 -18.52 -7.12
CA GLY A 168 29.41 -19.10 -7.43
C GLY A 168 29.40 -19.85 -8.76
N GLU A 169 28.36 -20.66 -8.97
CA GLU A 169 28.16 -21.40 -10.23
C GLU A 169 27.95 -20.44 -11.40
N MET A 170 27.11 -19.41 -11.25
CA MET A 170 26.89 -18.39 -12.27
C MET A 170 28.19 -17.68 -12.68
N THR A 171 28.99 -17.28 -11.69
CA THR A 171 30.27 -16.60 -11.94
C THR A 171 31.25 -17.53 -12.67
N SER A 172 31.33 -18.80 -12.25
CA SER A 172 32.18 -19.79 -12.90
C SER A 172 31.75 -20.10 -14.33
N LEU A 173 30.43 -20.16 -14.59
CA LEU A 173 29.88 -20.36 -15.93
C LEU A 173 30.19 -19.15 -16.83
N GLU A 174 30.01 -17.93 -16.31
CA GLU A 174 30.33 -16.71 -17.04
C GLU A 174 31.82 -16.62 -17.39
N GLU A 175 32.71 -16.88 -16.45
CA GLU A 175 34.16 -16.89 -16.69
C GLU A 175 34.57 -17.98 -17.69
N THR A 176 34.00 -19.17 -17.58
CA THR A 176 34.28 -20.29 -18.48
C THR A 176 33.82 -19.96 -19.90
N TRP A 177 32.64 -19.35 -20.03
CA TRP A 177 32.11 -18.87 -21.29
C TRP A 177 32.99 -17.77 -21.91
N ARG A 178 33.36 -16.73 -21.15
CA ARG A 178 34.26 -15.66 -21.59
C ARG A 178 35.61 -16.22 -22.07
N ARG A 179 36.19 -17.15 -21.31
CA ARG A 179 37.45 -17.82 -21.68
C ARG A 179 37.30 -18.67 -22.93
N GLY A 180 36.19 -19.40 -23.06
CA GLY A 180 35.88 -20.21 -24.23
C GLY A 180 35.83 -19.37 -25.51
N ILE A 181 35.09 -18.25 -25.48
CA ILE A 181 35.03 -17.30 -26.60
C ILE A 181 36.40 -16.69 -26.89
N GLY A 182 37.13 -16.27 -25.85
CA GLY A 182 38.47 -15.70 -26.01
C GLY A 182 39.41 -16.66 -26.76
N ARG A 183 39.41 -17.94 -26.40
CA ARG A 183 40.23 -18.97 -27.07
C ARG A 183 39.82 -19.21 -28.52
N ILE A 184 38.53 -19.15 -28.85
CA ILE A 184 38.05 -19.27 -30.23
C ILE A 184 38.56 -18.09 -31.05
N LEU A 185 38.45 -16.87 -30.52
CA LEU A 185 38.92 -15.66 -31.20
C LEU A 185 40.45 -15.68 -31.39
N GLU A 186 41.21 -16.08 -30.37
CA GLU A 186 42.66 -16.23 -30.48
C GLU A 186 43.05 -17.23 -31.57
N ALA A 187 42.33 -18.36 -31.66
CA ALA A 187 42.57 -19.35 -32.70
C ALA A 187 42.24 -18.81 -34.11
N GLU A 188 41.14 -18.08 -34.27
CA GLU A 188 40.78 -17.44 -35.54
C GLU A 188 41.84 -16.42 -35.98
N VAL A 189 42.31 -15.57 -35.05
CA VAL A 189 43.38 -14.60 -35.34
C VAL A 189 44.66 -15.30 -35.75
N ALA A 190 45.07 -16.36 -35.04
CA ALA A 190 46.27 -17.13 -35.39
C ALA A 190 46.15 -17.81 -36.76
N VAL A 191 44.95 -18.31 -37.12
CA VAL A 191 44.69 -18.89 -38.44
C VAL A 191 44.78 -17.84 -39.55
N GLU A 192 44.24 -16.63 -39.34
CA GLU A 192 44.35 -15.55 -40.32
C GLU A 192 45.78 -15.02 -40.46
N GLU A 193 46.53 -14.93 -39.36
CA GLU A 193 47.95 -14.57 -39.40
C GLU A 193 48.77 -15.61 -40.18
N LEU A 194 48.53 -16.89 -39.94
CA LEU A 194 49.17 -17.97 -40.69
C LEU A 194 48.82 -17.93 -42.18
N ARG A 195 47.54 -17.65 -42.53
CA ARG A 195 47.12 -17.48 -43.92
C ARG A 195 47.87 -16.33 -44.61
N LYS A 196 48.05 -15.21 -43.91
CA LYS A 196 48.81 -14.07 -44.42
C LYS A 196 50.27 -14.43 -44.66
N GLN A 197 50.92 -15.11 -43.71
CA GLN A 197 52.29 -15.59 -43.86
C GLN A 197 52.45 -16.52 -45.07
N ILE A 198 51.52 -17.46 -45.27
CA ILE A 198 51.52 -18.37 -46.44
C ILE A 198 51.40 -17.58 -47.75
N LEU A 199 50.54 -16.55 -47.79
CA LEU A 199 50.40 -15.70 -48.97
C LEU A 199 51.66 -14.89 -49.27
N ASP A 200 52.31 -14.35 -48.24
CA ASP A 200 53.55 -13.59 -48.39
C ASP A 200 54.72 -14.48 -48.85
N GLU A 201 54.85 -15.69 -48.32
CA GLU A 201 55.84 -16.67 -48.80
C GLU A 201 55.59 -17.07 -50.27
N ARG A 202 54.33 -17.27 -50.66
CA ARG A 202 53.98 -17.58 -52.05
C ARG A 202 54.33 -16.44 -52.99
N ARG A 203 54.16 -15.18 -52.57
CA ARG A 203 54.58 -14.01 -53.34
C ARG A 203 56.10 -13.94 -53.49
N GLN A 204 56.86 -14.21 -52.42
CA GLN A 204 58.32 -14.22 -52.47
C GLN A 204 58.90 -15.31 -53.39
N LYS A 205 58.25 -16.47 -53.49
CA LYS A 205 58.67 -17.55 -54.41
C LYS A 205 58.25 -17.35 -55.87
N ALA A 206 57.33 -16.43 -56.13
CA ALA A 206 56.80 -16.15 -57.47
C ALA A 206 57.46 -14.94 -58.17
N GLY A 207 58.30 -14.19 -57.45
CA GLY A 207 59.19 -13.15 -58.01
C GLY A 207 60.61 -13.68 -58.12
#